data_AF-A0A7W9BQU1-F1
#
_entry.id   AF-A0A7W9BQU1-F1
#
_cell.length_a   1.000
_cell.length_b   1.000
_cell.length_c   1.000
_cell.angle_alpha   90.00
_cell.angle_beta   90.00
_cell.angle_gamma   90.00
#
_symmetry.space_group_name_H-M   'P 1'
#
loop_
_entity.id
_entity.type
_entity.pdbx_description
1 polymer ?
#
loop_
_entity_poly.entity_id
_entity_poly.type
_entity_poly.pdbx_seq_one_letter_code
_entity_poly.pdbx_strand_id
1 'polypeptide(L)'
;MIDTLSTAAITDRADLIGLFADGEKPKDRWRIGTEHEKFVFRTADRRAPSYTETGGIRDLLAGMGDYGWTGIEEGGNVIALAGSDGNVSLEPAGQFELSGAPLDNLHQTCAETGRHLEQVKAIGDKLGLGFLGMGMWPDKTRAELPIMPKGRYRIMLDHMPRVGSMGLDMMLRTCTIQTNLDYGSEADMVKKFRVSLALQPLATALFANSPFTEGKPNGYLSYRSHIWTDTDPARTGMLPFVFEDGFGYERYADYMLNVPMYFVYRDGQYIDAAGHDFKAFLRGELPVYPGHKPTRTDWSDHLSTAFPEVRLKSFLEMRGADGGPHGTICALPAFWVGLLYDDASLDAAWDLVKHWTIADHTRIRADVPRLGLKTVGPRGRTFQQLGAQVLDIAHAGLKARARLNAIGDDETGYLSPLRDIVASGKTSADRLLERYHGEWQGDLGRIYEEMRF
;
A
#
# COMPACT_ATOMS: atom_id res chain seq x y z
N MET A 1 9.89 -5.63 -11.57
CA MET A 1 10.49 -5.10 -12.83
C MET A 1 10.90 -3.66 -12.60
N ILE A 2 12.21 -3.37 -12.65
CA ILE A 2 12.66 -2.00 -12.95
C ILE A 2 12.11 -1.77 -14.35
N ASP A 3 11.11 -0.89 -14.44
CA ASP A 3 10.55 -0.45 -15.70
C ASP A 3 11.72 -0.10 -16.63
N THR A 4 11.65 -0.45 -17.91
CA THR A 4 12.72 -0.15 -18.89
C THR A 4 12.68 1.34 -19.24
N LEU A 5 12.74 2.16 -18.19
CA LEU A 5 12.81 3.59 -18.25
C LEU A 5 14.16 3.95 -18.83
N SER A 6 14.09 4.81 -19.83
CA SER A 6 15.24 5.33 -20.52
C SER A 6 16.25 5.94 -19.53
N THR A 7 17.53 5.62 -19.69
CA THR A 7 18.64 6.30 -19.03
C THR A 7 18.86 7.72 -19.57
N ALA A 8 17.93 8.22 -20.41
CA ALA A 8 17.93 9.60 -20.87
C ALA A 8 17.96 10.57 -19.68
N ALA A 9 18.83 11.55 -19.81
CA ALA A 9 18.91 12.67 -18.88
C ALA A 9 17.62 13.48 -18.91
N ILE A 10 17.23 14.00 -17.75
CA ILE A 10 16.15 14.99 -17.63
C ILE A 10 16.74 16.34 -18.07
N THR A 11 16.15 16.91 -19.11
CA THR A 11 16.64 18.15 -19.75
C THR A 11 15.74 19.34 -19.47
N ASP A 12 14.44 19.09 -19.31
CA ASP A 12 13.46 20.14 -19.05
C ASP A 12 12.30 19.63 -18.16
N ARG A 13 11.29 20.49 -18.02
CA ARG A 13 10.11 20.19 -17.20
C ARG A 13 9.11 19.25 -17.88
N ALA A 14 9.11 19.19 -19.21
CA ALA A 14 8.27 18.25 -19.93
C ALA A 14 8.71 16.81 -19.67
N ASP A 15 10.01 16.56 -19.47
CA ASP A 15 10.52 15.25 -19.05
C ASP A 15 9.97 14.79 -17.69
N LEU A 16 9.83 15.72 -16.72
CA LEU A 16 9.28 15.42 -15.39
C LEU A 16 7.78 15.10 -15.43
N ILE A 17 7.03 15.84 -16.24
CA ILE A 17 5.59 15.69 -16.43
C ILE A 17 5.28 14.46 -17.28
N GLY A 18 6.13 14.18 -18.28
CA GLY A 18 5.96 13.10 -19.25
C GLY A 18 5.78 11.74 -18.61
N LEU A 19 6.42 11.45 -17.47
CA LEU A 19 6.22 10.17 -16.77
C LEU A 19 4.77 9.93 -16.33
N PHE A 20 4.02 10.99 -16.00
CA PHE A 20 2.61 10.88 -15.66
C PHE A 20 1.75 10.81 -16.92
N ALA A 21 2.01 11.68 -17.90
CA ALA A 21 1.27 11.68 -19.17
C ALA A 21 1.44 10.36 -19.95
N ASP A 22 2.63 9.75 -19.92
CA ASP A 22 2.91 8.44 -20.53
C ASP A 22 2.13 7.29 -19.84
N GLY A 23 1.59 7.53 -18.63
CA GLY A 23 0.72 6.61 -17.92
C GLY A 23 -0.72 6.59 -18.42
N GLU A 24 -1.14 7.58 -19.21
CA GLU A 24 -2.49 7.66 -19.76
C GLU A 24 -2.79 6.47 -20.68
N LYS A 25 -3.95 5.83 -20.48
CA LYS A 25 -4.37 4.66 -21.24
C LYS A 25 -5.85 4.78 -21.64
N PRO A 26 -6.24 4.34 -22.85
CA PRO A 26 -7.65 4.18 -23.16
C PRO A 26 -8.30 3.13 -22.23
N LYS A 27 -9.60 3.28 -21.97
CA LYS A 27 -10.34 2.53 -20.93
C LYS A 27 -10.29 1.01 -21.09
N ASP A 28 -10.21 0.49 -22.33
CA ASP A 28 -10.06 -0.93 -22.65
C ASP A 28 -8.69 -1.52 -22.25
N ARG A 29 -7.69 -0.65 -22.08
CA ARG A 29 -6.35 -1.00 -21.61
C ARG A 29 -6.14 -0.78 -20.11
N TRP A 30 -7.14 -0.30 -19.38
CA TRP A 30 -7.05 -0.19 -17.92
C TRP A 30 -6.93 -1.57 -17.28
N ARG A 31 -6.08 -1.65 -16.26
CA ARG A 31 -5.77 -2.87 -15.50
C ARG A 31 -5.89 -2.61 -14.00
N ILE A 32 -5.82 -3.69 -13.23
CA ILE A 32 -5.93 -3.70 -11.78
C ILE A 32 -4.66 -4.37 -11.27
N GLY A 33 -3.76 -3.59 -10.67
CA GLY A 33 -2.66 -4.13 -9.87
C GLY A 33 -3.10 -4.23 -8.41
N THR A 34 -2.73 -5.30 -7.73
CA THR A 34 -2.99 -5.46 -6.29
C THR A 34 -1.71 -5.85 -5.60
N GLU A 35 -1.37 -5.13 -4.55
CA GLU A 35 -0.19 -5.39 -3.74
C GLU A 35 -0.64 -5.77 -2.33
N HIS A 36 0.02 -6.75 -1.71
CA HIS A 36 -0.26 -7.08 -0.33
C HIS A 36 0.96 -7.63 0.40
N GLU A 37 1.13 -7.18 1.63
CA GLU A 37 2.19 -7.60 2.54
C GLU A 37 1.63 -8.54 3.61
N LYS A 38 2.50 -9.40 4.13
CA LYS A 38 2.18 -10.33 5.22
C LYS A 38 3.39 -10.52 6.10
N PHE A 39 3.16 -10.67 7.40
CA PHE A 39 4.21 -10.99 8.35
C PHE A 39 4.55 -12.46 8.27
N VAL A 40 5.84 -12.79 8.25
CA VAL A 40 6.34 -14.16 8.32
C VAL A 40 6.77 -14.45 9.76
N PHE A 41 6.35 -15.58 10.32
CA PHE A 41 6.74 -15.98 11.68
C PHE A 41 7.12 -17.46 11.74
N ARG A 42 7.95 -17.82 12.72
CA ARG A 42 8.30 -19.20 13.05
C ARG A 42 7.15 -19.87 13.78
N THR A 43 6.69 -21.03 13.32
CA THR A 43 5.57 -21.73 13.99
C THR A 43 5.93 -22.27 15.36
N ALA A 44 7.22 -22.53 15.61
CA ALA A 44 7.72 -23.08 16.88
C ALA A 44 7.71 -22.09 18.04
N ASP A 45 8.07 -20.83 17.80
CA ASP A 45 8.31 -19.82 18.85
C ASP A 45 7.74 -18.43 18.52
N ARG A 46 7.04 -18.27 17.38
CA ARG A 46 6.34 -17.06 16.93
C ARG A 46 7.24 -15.85 16.65
N ARG A 47 8.56 -16.02 16.59
CA ARG A 47 9.48 -14.92 16.23
C ARG A 47 9.48 -14.64 14.74
N ALA A 48 9.87 -13.43 14.35
CA ALA A 48 10.16 -13.12 12.95
C ALA A 48 11.45 -13.86 12.52
N PRO A 49 11.45 -14.59 11.39
CA PRO A 49 12.64 -15.27 10.92
C PRO A 49 13.61 -14.27 10.28
N SER A 50 14.91 -14.43 10.56
CA SER A 50 15.95 -13.62 9.90
C SER A 50 16.18 -14.06 8.45
N TYR A 51 16.96 -13.28 7.69
CA TYR A 51 17.26 -13.60 6.30
C TYR A 51 18.15 -14.85 6.15
N THR A 52 19.23 -14.94 6.93
CA THR A 52 20.30 -15.94 6.72
C THR A 52 20.13 -17.24 7.52
N GLU A 53 19.24 -17.26 8.50
CA GLU A 53 19.03 -18.46 9.32
C GLU A 53 18.43 -19.61 8.51
N THR A 54 18.70 -20.84 8.94
CA THR A 54 18.14 -22.05 8.32
C THR A 54 16.62 -22.04 8.34
N GLY A 55 16.00 -22.26 7.19
CA GLY A 55 14.55 -22.16 6.98
C GLY A 55 14.01 -20.74 7.09
N GLY A 56 14.85 -19.71 7.02
CA GLY A 56 14.50 -18.30 7.13
C GLY A 56 14.00 -17.71 5.81
N ILE A 57 14.04 -16.37 5.69
CA ILE A 57 13.50 -15.66 4.52
C ILE A 57 14.22 -16.03 3.22
N ARG A 58 15.55 -16.21 3.22
CA ARG A 58 16.29 -16.66 2.03
C ARG A 58 15.78 -18.00 1.53
N ASP A 59 15.56 -18.95 2.44
CA ASP A 59 15.15 -20.30 2.10
C ASP A 59 13.67 -20.32 1.65
N LEU A 60 12.82 -19.44 2.20
CA LEU A 60 11.46 -19.18 1.71
C LEU A 60 11.49 -18.68 0.26
N LEU A 61 12.31 -17.67 -0.05
CA LEU A 61 12.45 -17.16 -1.42
C LEU A 61 12.96 -18.24 -2.39
N ALA A 62 13.95 -19.03 -1.98
CA ALA A 62 14.47 -20.14 -2.78
C ALA A 62 13.40 -21.21 -3.04
N GLY A 63 12.60 -21.56 -2.02
CA GLY A 63 11.52 -22.54 -2.14
C GLY A 63 10.42 -22.12 -3.10
N MET A 64 10.17 -20.82 -3.29
CA MET A 64 9.23 -20.34 -4.31
C MET A 64 9.67 -20.69 -5.73
N GLY A 65 10.95 -21.00 -5.97
CA GLY A 65 11.45 -21.51 -7.24
C GLY A 65 10.73 -22.78 -7.72
N ASP A 66 10.23 -23.62 -6.79
CA ASP A 66 9.41 -24.81 -7.09
C ASP A 66 8.15 -24.45 -7.90
N TYR A 67 7.69 -23.21 -7.82
CA TYR A 67 6.50 -22.68 -8.50
C TYR A 67 6.84 -21.75 -9.67
N GLY A 68 8.08 -21.77 -10.16
CA GLY A 68 8.50 -21.01 -11.35
C GLY A 68 8.88 -19.55 -11.10
N TRP A 69 9.03 -19.15 -9.84
CA TRP A 69 9.55 -17.84 -9.49
C TRP A 69 11.07 -17.77 -9.71
N THR A 70 11.55 -16.69 -10.32
CA THR A 70 12.97 -16.48 -10.60
C THR A 70 13.55 -15.43 -9.66
N GLY A 71 14.67 -15.75 -9.01
CA GLY A 71 15.34 -14.85 -8.07
C GLY A 71 15.91 -13.59 -8.73
N ILE A 72 15.77 -12.46 -8.05
CA ILE A 72 16.42 -11.19 -8.35
C ILE A 72 17.38 -10.88 -7.21
N GLU A 73 18.65 -10.66 -7.56
CA GLU A 73 19.72 -10.47 -6.60
C GLU A 73 20.13 -9.00 -6.43
N GLU A 74 20.49 -8.65 -5.20
CA GLU A 74 21.20 -7.41 -4.85
C GLU A 74 22.38 -7.79 -3.94
N GLY A 75 23.60 -7.43 -4.34
CA GLY A 75 24.80 -7.75 -3.57
C GLY A 75 25.00 -9.25 -3.29
N GLY A 76 24.58 -10.12 -4.22
CA GLY A 76 24.65 -11.58 -4.08
C GLY A 76 23.57 -12.21 -3.18
N ASN A 77 22.57 -11.44 -2.76
CA ASN A 77 21.42 -11.91 -2.00
C ASN A 77 20.16 -11.86 -2.86
N VAL A 78 19.39 -12.95 -2.93
CA VAL A 78 18.04 -12.93 -3.52
C VAL A 78 17.13 -12.10 -2.61
N ILE A 79 16.68 -10.95 -3.10
CA ILE A 79 15.87 -9.99 -2.33
C ILE A 79 14.46 -9.79 -2.88
N ALA A 80 14.20 -10.35 -4.06
CA ALA A 80 12.94 -10.30 -4.76
C ALA A 80 12.84 -11.50 -5.71
N LEU A 81 11.63 -11.78 -6.20
CA LEU A 81 11.37 -12.77 -7.24
C LEU A 81 10.53 -12.15 -8.36
N ALA A 82 10.73 -12.62 -9.58
CA ALA A 82 9.85 -12.35 -10.71
C ALA A 82 9.10 -13.62 -11.12
N GLY A 83 7.83 -13.50 -11.48
CA GLY A 83 6.99 -14.59 -11.95
C GLY A 83 5.87 -14.12 -12.87
N SER A 84 5.03 -15.05 -13.34
CA SER A 84 3.88 -14.72 -14.19
C SER A 84 2.83 -13.88 -13.45
N ASP A 85 2.73 -14.08 -12.13
CA ASP A 85 1.79 -13.42 -11.22
C ASP A 85 2.36 -12.11 -10.65
N GLY A 86 3.39 -11.53 -11.27
CA GLY A 86 4.01 -10.27 -10.85
C GLY A 86 5.37 -10.45 -10.18
N ASN A 87 5.62 -9.72 -9.10
CA ASN A 87 6.88 -9.76 -8.36
C ASN A 87 6.64 -10.03 -6.88
N VAL A 88 7.55 -10.77 -6.25
CA VAL A 88 7.64 -10.86 -4.80
C VAL A 88 8.78 -9.97 -4.32
N SER A 89 8.55 -9.18 -3.29
CA SER A 89 9.56 -8.32 -2.65
C SER A 89 9.58 -8.49 -1.15
N LEU A 90 10.69 -8.07 -0.55
CA LEU A 90 10.84 -7.98 0.89
C LEU A 90 10.83 -6.52 1.34
N GLU A 91 9.97 -6.21 2.30
CA GLU A 91 9.97 -4.98 3.08
C GLU A 91 11.09 -5.00 4.17
N PRO A 92 11.38 -3.87 4.86
CA PRO A 92 12.58 -3.74 5.71
C PRO A 92 12.79 -4.81 6.77
N ALA A 93 11.71 -5.36 7.35
CA ALA A 93 11.77 -6.42 8.35
C ALA A 93 11.38 -7.81 7.84
N GLY A 94 11.33 -8.00 6.52
CA GLY A 94 11.00 -9.28 5.90
C GLY A 94 9.51 -9.54 5.78
N GLN A 95 8.66 -8.51 5.86
CA GLN A 95 7.29 -8.62 5.39
C GLN A 95 7.31 -9.04 3.92
N PHE A 96 6.54 -10.08 3.60
CA PHE A 96 6.64 -10.80 2.34
C PHE A 96 5.56 -10.34 1.39
N GLU A 97 5.93 -9.48 0.46
CA GLU A 97 5.02 -8.77 -0.43
C GLU A 97 4.80 -9.54 -1.73
N LEU A 98 3.55 -9.54 -2.21
CA LEU A 98 3.26 -9.74 -3.63
C LEU A 98 2.87 -8.39 -4.22
N SER A 99 3.58 -7.94 -5.25
CA SER A 99 3.14 -6.90 -6.18
C SER A 99 2.62 -7.61 -7.43
N GLY A 100 1.29 -7.79 -7.48
CA GLY A 100 0.59 -8.60 -8.47
C GLY A 100 0.69 -8.06 -9.90
N ALA A 101 0.39 -8.91 -10.88
CA ALA A 101 0.37 -8.50 -12.28
C ALA A 101 -0.76 -7.47 -12.55
N PRO A 102 -0.64 -6.66 -13.61
CA PRO A 102 -1.73 -5.79 -14.06
C PRO A 102 -2.83 -6.64 -14.75
N LEU A 103 -3.92 -6.91 -14.03
CA LEU A 103 -4.99 -7.82 -14.48
C LEU A 103 -6.23 -7.09 -15.01
N ASP A 104 -7.03 -7.76 -15.84
CA ASP A 104 -8.20 -7.14 -16.49
C ASP A 104 -9.43 -7.05 -15.56
N ASN A 105 -9.57 -8.02 -14.67
CA ASN A 105 -10.75 -8.16 -13.82
C ASN A 105 -10.39 -8.75 -12.45
N LEU A 106 -11.31 -8.55 -11.50
CA LEU A 106 -11.17 -8.92 -10.09
C LEU A 106 -11.18 -10.44 -9.88
N HIS A 107 -11.75 -11.21 -10.80
CA HIS A 107 -11.66 -12.67 -10.75
C HIS A 107 -10.21 -13.14 -10.93
N GLN A 108 -9.50 -12.54 -11.89
CA GLN A 108 -8.07 -12.80 -12.08
C GLN A 108 -7.27 -12.36 -10.85
N THR A 109 -7.53 -11.17 -10.31
CA THR A 109 -6.87 -10.66 -9.09
C THR A 109 -7.04 -11.62 -7.92
N CYS A 110 -8.27 -12.08 -7.67
CA CYS A 110 -8.52 -12.96 -6.54
C CYS A 110 -7.94 -14.37 -6.74
N ALA A 111 -7.89 -14.86 -7.99
CA ALA A 111 -7.23 -16.10 -8.34
C ALA A 111 -5.70 -16.01 -8.22
N GLU A 112 -5.09 -14.90 -8.63
CA GLU A 112 -3.65 -14.62 -8.45
C GLU A 112 -3.28 -14.61 -6.97
N THR A 113 -4.03 -13.85 -6.17
CA THR A 113 -3.84 -13.83 -4.71
C THR A 113 -3.96 -15.24 -4.13
N GLY A 114 -5.02 -15.99 -4.50
CA GLY A 114 -5.23 -17.36 -4.02
C GLY A 114 -4.03 -18.28 -4.33
N ARG A 115 -3.55 -18.29 -5.58
CA ARG A 115 -2.38 -19.07 -5.98
C ARG A 115 -1.14 -18.70 -5.16
N HIS A 116 -0.87 -17.40 -5.00
CA HIS A 116 0.29 -16.96 -4.24
C HIS A 116 0.20 -17.40 -2.76
N LEU A 117 -0.96 -17.27 -2.13
CA LEU A 117 -1.19 -17.70 -0.75
C LEU A 117 -1.05 -19.21 -0.57
N GLU A 118 -1.51 -20.01 -1.53
CA GLU A 118 -1.30 -21.46 -1.53
C GLU A 118 0.18 -21.84 -1.62
N GLN A 119 0.94 -21.18 -2.51
CA GLN A 119 2.36 -21.43 -2.70
C GLN A 119 3.18 -21.09 -1.46
N VAL A 120 3.00 -19.88 -0.89
CA VAL A 120 3.75 -19.46 0.31
C VAL A 120 3.42 -20.35 1.50
N LYS A 121 2.16 -20.79 1.64
CA LYS A 121 1.77 -21.75 2.68
C LYS A 121 2.46 -23.09 2.51
N ALA A 122 2.44 -23.65 1.30
CA ALA A 122 3.07 -24.94 1.02
C ALA A 122 4.59 -24.92 1.30
N ILE A 123 5.28 -23.83 0.97
CA ILE A 123 6.69 -23.66 1.32
C ILE A 123 6.87 -23.40 2.82
N GLY A 124 6.01 -22.56 3.41
CA GLY A 124 6.04 -22.27 4.83
C GLY A 124 5.91 -23.52 5.70
N ASP A 125 4.99 -24.43 5.36
CA ASP A 125 4.80 -25.70 6.06
C ASP A 125 6.06 -26.59 6.01
N LYS A 126 6.79 -26.60 4.88
CA LYS A 126 8.08 -27.31 4.77
C LYS A 126 9.17 -26.68 5.65
N LEU A 127 9.13 -25.36 5.86
CA LEU A 127 10.16 -24.58 6.56
C LEU A 127 9.84 -24.28 8.03
N GLY A 128 8.66 -24.66 8.52
CA GLY A 128 8.18 -24.29 9.85
C GLY A 128 7.86 -22.79 9.97
N LEU A 129 7.30 -22.20 8.92
CA LEU A 129 6.86 -20.80 8.84
C LEU A 129 5.33 -20.70 8.74
N GLY A 130 4.79 -19.66 9.35
CA GLY A 130 3.40 -19.23 9.18
C GLY A 130 3.33 -17.77 8.74
N PHE A 131 2.14 -17.34 8.31
CA PHE A 131 1.91 -15.99 7.81
C PHE A 131 0.74 -15.33 8.54
N LEU A 132 0.85 -14.02 8.81
CA LEU A 132 -0.23 -13.21 9.37
C LEU A 132 -0.59 -12.06 8.42
N GLY A 133 -1.89 -11.89 8.19
CA GLY A 133 -2.46 -10.74 7.48
C GLY A 133 -3.02 -9.73 8.47
N MET A 134 -2.22 -8.71 8.82
CA MET A 134 -2.58 -7.66 9.78
C MET A 134 -1.96 -6.33 9.38
N GLY A 135 -2.45 -5.20 9.92
CA GLY A 135 -1.85 -3.90 9.66
C GLY A 135 -0.52 -3.65 10.37
N MET A 136 -0.32 -4.28 11.54
CA MET A 136 0.89 -4.12 12.35
C MET A 136 1.24 -5.40 13.09
N TRP A 137 2.54 -5.64 13.33
CA TRP A 137 3.00 -6.67 14.26
C TRP A 137 2.32 -6.48 15.64
N PRO A 138 1.57 -7.48 16.14
CA PRO A 138 0.76 -7.30 17.35
C PRO A 138 1.58 -7.34 18.65
N ASP A 139 2.72 -8.03 18.66
CA ASP A 139 3.47 -8.37 19.87
C ASP A 139 4.98 -8.07 19.79
N LYS A 140 5.53 -7.70 18.64
CA LYS A 140 6.98 -7.47 18.47
C LYS A 140 7.39 -6.02 18.71
N THR A 141 8.47 -5.85 19.43
CA THR A 141 9.24 -4.60 19.50
C THR A 141 10.04 -4.40 18.22
N ARG A 142 10.52 -3.18 17.97
CA ARG A 142 11.43 -2.88 16.84
C ARG A 142 12.73 -3.70 16.89
N ALA A 143 13.25 -3.93 18.10
CA ALA A 143 14.56 -4.55 18.31
C ALA A 143 14.57 -6.06 18.05
N GLU A 144 13.41 -6.71 18.10
CA GLU A 144 13.26 -8.14 17.84
C GLU A 144 13.19 -8.48 16.34
N LEU A 145 13.06 -7.46 15.48
CA LEU A 145 12.80 -7.65 14.06
C LEU A 145 14.11 -7.66 13.27
N PRO A 146 14.26 -8.61 12.33
CA PRO A 146 15.43 -8.67 11.47
C PRO A 146 15.44 -7.49 10.50
N ILE A 147 16.59 -7.20 9.91
CA ILE A 147 16.72 -6.23 8.82
C ILE A 147 17.09 -6.98 7.55
N MET A 148 16.32 -6.77 6.48
CA MET A 148 16.58 -7.40 5.18
C MET A 148 17.82 -6.79 4.50
N PRO A 149 18.61 -7.58 3.77
CA PRO A 149 19.89 -7.13 3.20
C PRO A 149 19.70 -6.31 1.90
N LYS A 150 18.96 -5.20 1.98
CA LYS A 150 18.75 -4.24 0.87
C LYS A 150 19.39 -2.90 1.21
N GLY A 151 20.27 -2.41 0.34
CA GLY A 151 21.09 -1.21 0.58
C GLY A 151 20.25 0.04 0.88
N ARG A 152 19.15 0.25 0.13
CA ARG A 152 18.22 1.37 0.38
C ARG A 152 17.64 1.41 1.79
N TYR A 153 17.47 0.26 2.45
CA TYR A 153 16.87 0.24 3.79
C TYR A 153 17.81 0.78 4.85
N ARG A 154 19.14 0.63 4.69
CA ARG A 154 20.09 1.27 5.61
C ARG A 154 19.89 2.79 5.63
N ILE A 155 19.85 3.40 4.46
CA ILE A 155 19.66 4.84 4.29
C ILE A 155 18.35 5.30 4.97
N MET A 156 17.26 4.57 4.71
CA MET A 156 15.96 4.91 5.32
C MET A 156 15.96 4.71 6.84
N LEU A 157 16.55 3.63 7.36
CA LEU A 157 16.65 3.36 8.81
C LEU A 157 17.40 4.48 9.54
N ASP A 158 18.46 5.02 8.93
CA ASP A 158 19.25 6.11 9.49
C ASP A 158 18.54 7.47 9.32
N HIS A 159 17.70 7.62 8.29
CA HIS A 159 16.95 8.85 8.03
C HIS A 159 15.69 9.02 8.89
N MET A 160 14.87 7.97 9.05
CA MET A 160 13.55 8.07 9.70
C MET A 160 13.57 8.77 11.07
N PRO A 161 14.52 8.49 11.98
CA PRO A 161 14.57 9.17 13.29
C PRO A 161 14.78 10.69 13.22
N ARG A 162 15.24 11.23 12.08
CA ARG A 162 15.44 12.67 11.87
C ARG A 162 14.16 13.41 11.49
N VAL A 163 13.13 12.70 11.03
CA VAL A 163 11.93 13.30 10.40
C VAL A 163 10.60 12.91 11.06
N GLY A 164 10.60 11.88 11.91
CA GLY A 164 9.41 11.46 12.69
C GLY A 164 9.75 10.39 13.73
N SER A 165 8.86 10.16 14.70
CA SER A 165 9.10 9.17 15.75
C SER A 165 8.64 7.76 15.38
N MET A 166 7.77 7.64 14.36
CA MET A 166 7.12 6.39 13.95
C MET A 166 7.62 5.85 12.60
N GLY A 167 8.52 6.54 11.90
CA GLY A 167 9.02 6.07 10.60
C GLY A 167 9.71 4.70 10.65
N LEU A 168 10.36 4.36 11.76
CA LEU A 168 10.91 3.01 11.97
C LEU A 168 9.81 1.95 12.17
N ASP A 169 8.67 2.32 12.76
CA ASP A 169 7.52 1.40 12.88
C ASP A 169 6.87 1.16 11.54
N MET A 170 6.75 2.20 10.71
CA MET A 170 6.27 2.05 9.33
C MET A 170 7.10 0.99 8.61
N MET A 171 8.43 1.14 8.62
CA MET A 171 9.35 0.24 7.94
C MET A 171 9.31 -1.20 8.48
N LEU A 172 9.36 -1.35 9.80
CA LEU A 172 9.63 -2.66 10.42
C LEU A 172 8.35 -3.38 10.84
N ARG A 173 7.30 -2.62 11.19
CA ARG A 173 6.15 -3.15 11.92
C ARG A 173 4.84 -3.15 11.16
N THR A 174 4.76 -2.65 9.94
CA THR A 174 3.48 -2.56 9.22
C THR A 174 3.39 -3.51 8.03
N CYS A 175 2.14 -3.87 7.68
CA CYS A 175 1.76 -4.57 6.46
C CYS A 175 0.54 -3.89 5.84
N THR A 176 0.45 -3.81 4.52
CA THR A 176 -0.63 -3.14 3.78
C THR A 176 -1.31 -4.06 2.77
N ILE A 177 -2.50 -3.67 2.33
CA ILE A 177 -3.05 -4.02 1.01
C ILE A 177 -3.11 -2.72 0.21
N GLN A 178 -2.72 -2.73 -1.06
CA GLN A 178 -2.80 -1.58 -1.96
C GLN A 178 -3.43 -2.00 -3.28
N THR A 179 -3.98 -1.02 -4.00
CA THR A 179 -4.48 -1.21 -5.37
C THR A 179 -3.90 -0.14 -6.26
N ASN A 180 -3.49 -0.54 -7.46
CA ASN A 180 -2.93 0.30 -8.52
C ASN A 180 -3.93 0.38 -9.67
N LEU A 181 -4.39 1.60 -10.00
CA LEU A 181 -5.40 1.85 -11.03
C LEU A 181 -4.96 2.93 -12.02
N ASP A 182 -5.30 2.71 -13.27
CA ASP A 182 -4.99 3.54 -14.43
C ASP A 182 -5.95 4.74 -14.57
N TYR A 183 -5.48 5.72 -15.34
CA TYR A 183 -6.27 6.89 -15.77
C TYR A 183 -6.15 7.09 -17.27
N GLY A 184 -7.14 7.75 -17.87
CA GLY A 184 -7.22 7.95 -19.32
C GLY A 184 -6.83 9.33 -19.82
N SER A 185 -6.68 10.30 -18.93
CA SER A 185 -6.21 11.66 -19.21
C SER A 185 -5.82 12.35 -17.90
N GLU A 186 -5.15 13.50 -17.98
CA GLU A 186 -4.94 14.37 -16.82
C GLU A 186 -6.24 14.73 -16.07
N ALA A 187 -7.32 15.04 -16.80
CA ALA A 187 -8.61 15.39 -16.20
C ALA A 187 -9.24 14.20 -15.45
N ASP A 188 -9.15 13.01 -16.02
CA ASP A 188 -9.60 11.76 -15.38
C ASP A 188 -8.73 11.45 -14.14
N MET A 189 -7.41 11.60 -14.26
CA MET A 189 -6.47 11.46 -13.14
C MET A 189 -6.83 12.40 -12.00
N VAL A 190 -7.04 13.69 -12.26
CA VAL A 190 -7.39 14.69 -11.24
C VAL A 190 -8.66 14.29 -10.50
N LYS A 191 -9.70 13.85 -11.22
CA LYS A 191 -10.97 13.45 -10.62
C LYS A 191 -10.82 12.19 -9.76
N LYS A 192 -10.17 11.15 -10.28
CA LYS A 192 -9.87 9.92 -9.54
C LYS A 192 -9.03 10.21 -8.31
N PHE A 193 -8.00 11.04 -8.41
CA PHE A 193 -7.13 11.40 -7.29
C PHE A 193 -7.93 12.10 -6.18
N ARG A 194 -8.77 13.10 -6.51
CA ARG A 194 -9.63 13.79 -5.53
C ARG A 194 -10.61 12.85 -4.84
N VAL A 195 -11.29 11.98 -5.60
CA VAL A 195 -12.24 11.00 -5.04
C VAL A 195 -11.49 10.00 -4.14
N SER A 196 -10.37 9.46 -4.60
CA SER A 196 -9.57 8.51 -3.83
C SER A 196 -9.04 9.14 -2.54
N LEU A 197 -8.44 10.33 -2.58
CA LEU A 197 -7.96 11.00 -1.36
C LEU A 197 -9.10 11.26 -0.39
N ALA A 198 -10.24 11.77 -0.88
CA ALA A 198 -11.38 12.07 -0.02
C ALA A 198 -11.94 10.82 0.67
N LEU A 199 -12.03 9.70 -0.05
CA LEU A 199 -12.56 8.44 0.46
C LEU A 199 -11.49 7.52 1.06
N GLN A 200 -10.21 7.86 1.01
CA GLN A 200 -9.14 7.02 1.56
C GLN A 200 -9.34 6.72 3.06
N PRO A 201 -9.75 7.68 3.91
CA PRO A 201 -10.04 7.40 5.31
C PRO A 201 -11.23 6.43 5.49
N LEU A 202 -12.19 6.37 4.54
CA LEU A 202 -13.25 5.37 4.61
C LEU A 202 -12.68 3.97 4.33
N ALA A 203 -11.77 3.84 3.37
CA ALA A 203 -11.03 2.59 3.16
C ALA A 203 -10.21 2.23 4.41
N THR A 204 -9.51 3.17 5.04
CA THR A 204 -8.82 2.90 6.32
C THR A 204 -9.77 2.39 7.39
N ALA A 205 -10.97 2.97 7.54
CA ALA A 205 -11.96 2.51 8.51
C ALA A 205 -12.47 1.09 8.19
N LEU A 206 -12.80 0.81 6.93
CA LEU A 206 -13.30 -0.49 6.49
C LEU A 206 -12.25 -1.60 6.63
N PHE A 207 -10.97 -1.26 6.49
CA PHE A 207 -9.87 -2.22 6.51
C PHE A 207 -9.08 -2.22 7.82
N ALA A 208 -9.49 -1.48 8.85
CA ALA A 208 -8.77 -1.37 10.11
C ALA A 208 -8.52 -2.75 10.77
N ASN A 209 -7.25 -3.09 10.97
CA ASN A 209 -6.82 -4.43 11.38
C ASN A 209 -5.49 -4.44 12.17
N SER A 210 -5.27 -3.44 13.05
CA SER A 210 -4.04 -3.39 13.86
C SER A 210 -4.25 -2.77 15.26
N PRO A 211 -5.04 -3.41 16.14
CA PRO A 211 -5.40 -2.84 17.44
C PRO A 211 -4.41 -3.16 18.58
N PHE A 212 -3.34 -3.90 18.31
CA PHE A 212 -2.36 -4.31 19.32
C PHE A 212 -0.97 -3.78 19.02
N THR A 213 -0.22 -3.47 20.09
CA THR A 213 1.21 -3.16 20.04
C THR A 213 1.87 -3.83 21.25
N GLU A 214 2.95 -4.59 21.02
CA GLU A 214 3.76 -5.21 22.08
C GLU A 214 2.93 -6.01 23.10
N GLY A 215 1.94 -6.75 22.60
CA GLY A 215 1.16 -7.70 23.39
C GLY A 215 -0.13 -7.13 23.97
N LYS A 216 -0.44 -5.84 23.76
CA LYS A 216 -1.56 -5.15 24.42
C LYS A 216 -2.38 -4.29 23.47
N PRO A 217 -3.68 -4.07 23.75
CA PRO A 217 -4.48 -3.08 23.04
C PRO A 217 -3.81 -1.69 23.07
N ASN A 218 -3.68 -1.06 21.91
CA ASN A 218 -2.96 0.20 21.74
C ASN A 218 -3.87 1.44 21.70
N GLY A 219 -5.19 1.25 21.77
CA GLY A 219 -6.19 2.32 21.75
C GLY A 219 -6.61 2.76 20.35
N TYR A 220 -6.14 2.11 19.29
CA TYR A 220 -6.50 2.37 17.90
C TYR A 220 -7.17 1.15 17.26
N LEU A 221 -7.89 1.36 16.17
CA LEU A 221 -8.38 0.30 15.30
C LEU A 221 -7.39 0.04 14.14
N SER A 222 -6.81 1.10 13.59
CA SER A 222 -5.67 1.05 12.66
C SER A 222 -4.50 1.87 13.21
N TYR A 223 -3.73 1.27 14.11
CA TYR A 223 -2.44 1.84 14.53
C TYR A 223 -1.46 2.02 13.35
N ARG A 224 -1.53 1.17 12.32
CA ARG A 224 -0.78 1.36 11.06
C ARG A 224 -1.07 2.73 10.44
N SER A 225 -2.34 3.11 10.30
CA SER A 225 -2.67 4.42 9.73
C SER A 225 -2.18 5.57 10.64
N HIS A 226 -2.22 5.40 11.96
CA HIS A 226 -1.65 6.36 12.90
C HIS A 226 -0.13 6.54 12.72
N ILE A 227 0.62 5.45 12.52
CA ILE A 227 2.07 5.46 12.24
C ILE A 227 2.41 6.39 11.06
N TRP A 228 1.60 6.38 10.00
CA TRP A 228 1.80 7.23 8.82
C TRP A 228 1.57 8.73 9.08
N THR A 229 1.05 9.12 10.25
CA THR A 229 0.91 10.53 10.64
C THR A 229 2.19 11.14 11.21
N ASP A 230 3.12 10.31 11.68
CA ASP A 230 4.40 10.73 12.29
C ASP A 230 5.59 9.93 11.72
N THR A 231 5.52 9.62 10.42
CA THR A 231 6.58 8.95 9.67
C THR A 231 7.56 9.97 9.08
N ASP A 232 7.09 10.82 8.18
CA ASP A 232 7.85 11.93 7.59
C ASP A 232 6.84 12.92 6.96
N PRO A 233 6.71 14.15 7.49
CA PRO A 233 5.71 15.11 7.01
C PRO A 233 5.98 15.63 5.59
N ALA A 234 7.19 15.48 5.05
CA ALA A 234 7.51 15.94 3.70
C ALA A 234 6.92 15.05 2.60
N ARG A 235 6.58 13.80 2.93
CA ARG A 235 6.22 12.77 1.94
C ARG A 235 4.93 12.01 2.23
N THR A 236 4.21 12.32 3.32
CA THR A 236 2.96 11.65 3.71
C THR A 236 1.77 12.61 3.72
N GLY A 237 0.57 12.05 3.91
CA GLY A 237 -0.65 12.82 4.20
C GLY A 237 -1.63 12.94 3.04
N MET A 238 -2.55 13.90 3.19
CA MET A 238 -3.75 14.07 2.34
C MET A 238 -3.55 14.98 1.14
N LEU A 239 -2.34 15.54 0.95
CA LEU A 239 -1.97 16.41 -0.17
C LEU A 239 -3.04 17.48 -0.48
N PRO A 240 -3.26 18.47 0.40
CA PRO A 240 -4.36 19.43 0.27
C PRO A 240 -4.38 20.17 -1.09
N PHE A 241 -3.21 20.36 -1.71
CA PHE A 241 -3.09 20.99 -3.02
C PHE A 241 -3.79 20.23 -4.16
N VAL A 242 -4.12 18.95 -3.98
CA VAL A 242 -4.90 18.17 -4.96
C VAL A 242 -6.32 18.71 -5.14
N PHE A 243 -6.84 19.41 -4.13
CA PHE A 243 -8.18 20.02 -4.16
C PHE A 243 -8.18 21.48 -4.62
N GLU A 244 -7.02 22.07 -4.92
CA GLU A 244 -6.91 23.42 -5.48
C GLU A 244 -7.39 23.45 -6.94
N ASP A 245 -7.97 24.58 -7.36
CA ASP A 245 -8.27 24.83 -8.77
C ASP A 245 -6.96 24.85 -9.58
N GLY A 246 -6.97 24.21 -10.76
CA GLY A 246 -5.76 24.09 -11.59
C GLY A 246 -4.78 22.99 -11.17
N PHE A 247 -5.12 22.13 -10.19
CA PHE A 247 -4.34 20.93 -9.91
C PHE A 247 -4.23 20.02 -11.15
N GLY A 248 -3.03 19.49 -11.38
CA GLY A 248 -2.67 18.60 -12.48
C GLY A 248 -1.27 17.99 -12.27
N TYR A 249 -0.72 17.36 -13.31
CA TYR A 249 0.62 16.75 -13.31
C TYR A 249 1.70 17.74 -12.91
N GLU A 250 1.59 18.96 -13.42
CA GLU A 250 2.52 20.04 -13.15
C GLU A 250 2.67 20.31 -11.64
N ARG A 251 1.53 20.50 -10.96
CA ARG A 251 1.51 20.79 -9.53
C ARG A 251 2.02 19.62 -8.69
N TYR A 252 1.79 18.38 -9.13
CA TYR A 252 2.31 17.19 -8.47
C TYR A 252 3.82 17.03 -8.67
N ALA A 253 4.35 17.36 -9.85
CA ALA A 253 5.80 17.42 -10.09
C ALA A 253 6.46 18.45 -9.17
N ASP A 254 5.86 19.62 -9.00
CA ASP A 254 6.37 20.65 -8.07
C ASP A 254 6.37 20.16 -6.61
N TYR A 255 5.36 19.41 -6.18
CA TYR A 255 5.38 18.75 -4.88
C TYR A 255 6.58 17.80 -4.77
N MET A 256 6.77 16.92 -5.75
CA MET A 256 7.83 15.92 -5.74
C MET A 256 9.24 16.51 -5.81
N LEU A 257 9.42 17.63 -6.51
CA LEU A 257 10.68 18.40 -6.51
C LEU A 257 11.02 19.00 -5.14
N ASN A 258 10.05 19.13 -4.25
CA ASN A 258 10.24 19.63 -2.89
C ASN A 258 10.32 18.51 -1.84
N VAL A 259 9.98 17.26 -2.20
CA VAL A 259 10.22 16.10 -1.35
C VAL A 259 11.74 15.84 -1.28
N PRO A 260 12.35 15.75 -0.08
CA PRO A 260 13.76 15.42 0.03
C PRO A 260 14.04 14.01 -0.48
N MET A 261 15.17 13.84 -1.17
CA MET A 261 15.61 12.56 -1.72
C MET A 261 15.93 11.55 -0.60
N TYR A 262 15.96 10.27 -0.96
CA TYR A 262 16.61 9.22 -0.15
C TYR A 262 17.93 8.77 -0.73
N PHE A 263 17.98 8.44 -2.02
CA PHE A 263 19.17 7.87 -2.62
C PHE A 263 19.29 8.25 -4.09
N VAL A 264 20.47 8.00 -4.65
CA VAL A 264 20.70 7.85 -6.09
C VAL A 264 21.24 6.44 -6.32
N TYR A 265 20.66 5.69 -7.25
CA TYR A 265 21.12 4.33 -7.56
C TYR A 265 22.07 4.34 -8.76
N ARG A 266 23.33 3.91 -8.58
CA ARG A 266 24.36 3.89 -9.63
C ARG A 266 25.24 2.66 -9.50
N ASP A 267 25.50 1.99 -10.61
CA ASP A 267 26.45 0.87 -10.70
C ASP A 267 26.27 -0.20 -9.61
N GLY A 268 25.01 -0.52 -9.29
CA GLY A 268 24.68 -1.51 -8.26
C GLY A 268 24.71 -1.00 -6.83
N GLN A 269 24.89 0.31 -6.61
CA GLN A 269 25.05 0.91 -5.29
C GLN A 269 24.01 2.01 -5.03
N TYR A 270 23.58 2.12 -3.78
CA TYR A 270 22.75 3.23 -3.31
C TYR A 270 23.64 4.30 -2.69
N ILE A 271 23.75 5.44 -3.37
CA ILE A 271 24.41 6.64 -2.84
C ILE A 271 23.42 7.33 -1.91
N ASP A 272 23.79 7.51 -0.64
CA ASP A 272 22.96 8.19 0.35
C ASP A 272 22.76 9.66 -0.03
N ALA A 273 21.52 10.01 -0.41
CA ALA A 273 21.08 11.36 -0.72
C ALA A 273 20.01 11.83 0.29
N ALA A 274 19.92 11.20 1.47
CA ALA A 274 18.82 11.37 2.39
C ALA A 274 18.76 12.77 2.99
N GLY A 275 17.73 13.52 2.62
CA GLY A 275 17.54 14.91 3.02
C GLY A 275 18.08 15.94 2.03
N HIS A 276 18.70 15.50 0.91
CA HIS A 276 19.11 16.40 -0.16
C HIS A 276 17.96 16.76 -1.10
N ASP A 277 18.12 17.86 -1.83
CA ASP A 277 17.12 18.45 -2.73
C ASP A 277 17.29 17.93 -4.16
N PHE A 278 16.21 17.38 -4.75
CA PHE A 278 16.20 16.93 -6.15
C PHE A 278 16.47 18.08 -7.14
N LYS A 279 16.11 19.32 -6.80
CA LYS A 279 16.42 20.50 -7.64
C LYS A 279 17.91 20.77 -7.72
N ALA A 280 18.69 20.46 -6.68
CA ALA A 280 20.15 20.52 -6.75
C ALA A 280 20.68 19.46 -7.72
N PHE A 281 20.07 18.27 -7.72
CA PHE A 281 20.43 17.22 -8.68
C PHE A 281 20.15 17.64 -10.13
N LEU A 282 19.00 18.25 -10.42
CA LEU A 282 18.68 18.79 -11.76
C LEU A 282 19.73 19.78 -12.28
N ARG A 283 20.36 20.56 -11.39
CA ARG A 283 21.41 21.53 -11.74
C ARG A 283 22.81 20.90 -11.82
N GLY A 284 22.99 19.64 -11.46
CA GLY A 284 24.31 19.01 -11.35
C GLY A 284 25.06 19.35 -10.06
N GLU A 285 24.34 19.84 -9.06
CA GLU A 285 24.88 20.40 -7.82
C GLU A 285 24.59 19.51 -6.60
N LEU A 286 24.18 18.26 -6.80
CA LEU A 286 23.91 17.33 -5.69
C LEU A 286 25.22 17.04 -4.93
N PRO A 287 25.36 17.38 -3.63
CA PRO A 287 26.64 17.29 -2.93
C PRO A 287 27.26 15.89 -2.91
N VAL A 288 26.43 14.86 -2.83
CA VAL A 288 26.84 13.45 -2.76
C VAL A 288 27.11 12.84 -4.15
N TYR A 289 26.78 13.57 -5.23
CA TYR A 289 27.01 13.13 -6.60
C TYR A 289 27.26 14.33 -7.54
N PRO A 290 28.35 15.09 -7.30
CA PRO A 290 28.57 16.39 -7.94
C PRO A 290 28.81 16.24 -9.46
N GLY A 291 28.33 17.21 -10.23
CA GLY A 291 28.51 17.28 -11.68
C GLY A 291 27.56 16.39 -12.49
N HIS A 292 26.76 15.55 -11.84
CA HIS A 292 25.83 14.62 -12.49
C HIS A 292 24.40 15.14 -12.44
N LYS A 293 23.65 14.94 -13.52
CA LYS A 293 22.22 15.27 -13.62
C LYS A 293 21.35 14.01 -13.54
N PRO A 294 20.09 14.11 -13.08
CA PRO A 294 19.20 12.97 -12.98
C PRO A 294 18.76 12.47 -14.36
N THR A 295 18.48 11.19 -14.41
CA THR A 295 17.84 10.46 -15.51
C THR A 295 16.35 10.27 -15.21
N ARG A 296 15.57 9.81 -16.20
CA ARG A 296 14.16 9.42 -15.95
C ARG A 296 14.03 8.32 -14.89
N THR A 297 15.00 7.40 -14.81
CA THR A 297 15.05 6.39 -13.75
C THR A 297 15.20 7.00 -12.36
N ASP A 298 16.07 8.01 -12.18
CA ASP A 298 16.19 8.71 -10.90
C ASP A 298 14.91 9.41 -10.46
N TRP A 299 14.18 9.98 -11.44
CA TRP A 299 12.90 10.60 -11.15
C TRP A 299 11.85 9.58 -10.75
N SER A 300 11.77 8.45 -11.44
CA SER A 300 10.89 7.34 -11.06
C SER A 300 11.24 6.78 -9.67
N ASP A 301 12.53 6.60 -9.38
CA ASP A 301 13.01 6.18 -8.06
C ASP A 301 12.57 7.19 -7.00
N HIS A 302 12.77 8.49 -7.24
CA HIS A 302 12.36 9.56 -6.31
C HIS A 302 10.84 9.58 -6.06
N LEU A 303 10.03 9.44 -7.11
CA LEU A 303 8.57 9.32 -7.01
C LEU A 303 8.13 8.13 -6.16
N SER A 304 8.87 7.01 -6.24
CA SER A 304 8.62 5.82 -5.42
C SER A 304 8.88 6.04 -3.92
N THR A 305 9.56 7.13 -3.55
CA THR A 305 9.85 7.48 -2.15
C THR A 305 8.80 8.40 -1.51
N ALA A 306 7.80 8.86 -2.25
CA ALA A 306 6.65 9.54 -1.65
C ALA A 306 5.66 8.51 -1.11
N PHE A 307 5.04 8.79 0.04
CA PHE A 307 4.07 7.90 0.70
C PHE A 307 2.79 8.63 1.18
N PRO A 308 2.13 9.44 0.32
CA PRO A 308 0.83 10.02 0.65
C PRO A 308 -0.25 8.92 0.80
N GLU A 309 -1.45 9.31 1.22
CA GLU A 309 -2.62 8.41 1.32
C GLU A 309 -3.04 7.83 -0.05
N VAL A 310 -2.84 8.62 -1.11
CA VAL A 310 -2.94 8.20 -2.52
C VAL A 310 -1.75 8.76 -3.27
N ARG A 311 -1.06 7.92 -4.03
CA ARG A 311 0.17 8.28 -4.74
C ARG A 311 -0.04 8.28 -6.25
N LEU A 312 0.50 9.28 -6.93
CA LEU A 312 0.57 9.34 -8.38
C LEU A 312 1.95 8.91 -8.88
N LYS A 313 1.93 7.92 -9.78
CA LYS A 313 3.00 7.48 -10.68
C LYS A 313 2.43 7.49 -12.12
N SER A 314 2.83 6.57 -12.98
CA SER A 314 2.12 6.24 -14.23
C SER A 314 0.73 5.60 -14.01
N PHE A 315 0.31 5.50 -12.74
CA PHE A 315 -0.99 5.03 -12.25
C PHE A 315 -1.26 5.68 -10.87
N LEU A 316 -2.48 5.57 -10.36
CA LEU A 316 -2.84 5.94 -9.00
C LEU A 316 -2.76 4.72 -8.08
N GLU A 317 -2.19 4.90 -6.90
CA GLU A 317 -2.03 3.85 -5.89
C GLU A 317 -2.74 4.26 -4.60
N MET A 318 -3.66 3.43 -4.13
CA MET A 318 -4.49 3.66 -2.95
C MET A 318 -3.88 2.92 -1.76
N ARG A 319 -3.45 3.65 -0.72
CA ARG A 319 -2.46 3.17 0.26
C ARG A 319 -2.98 3.05 1.70
N GLY A 320 -4.24 3.40 1.95
CA GLY A 320 -4.78 3.56 3.30
C GLY A 320 -5.21 2.28 4.02
N ALA A 321 -5.18 1.11 3.39
CA ALA A 321 -5.73 -0.13 3.94
C ALA A 321 -4.68 -0.99 4.67
N ASP A 322 -5.05 -1.52 5.84
CA ASP A 322 -4.20 -2.46 6.58
C ASP A 322 -4.12 -3.83 5.87
N GLY A 323 -3.02 -4.55 6.12
CA GLY A 323 -2.90 -5.97 5.80
C GLY A 323 -4.06 -6.79 6.38
N GLY A 324 -4.46 -7.86 5.68
CA GLY A 324 -5.62 -8.66 6.07
C GLY A 324 -5.70 -10.01 5.34
N PRO A 325 -6.72 -10.83 5.65
CA PRO A 325 -6.93 -12.14 5.03
C PRO A 325 -7.28 -12.04 3.54
N HIS A 326 -7.28 -13.19 2.85
CA HIS A 326 -7.59 -13.30 1.41
C HIS A 326 -8.84 -12.53 0.98
N GLY A 327 -9.94 -12.65 1.73
CA GLY A 327 -11.19 -11.95 1.43
C GLY A 327 -11.04 -10.43 1.38
N THR A 328 -10.25 -9.83 2.29
CA THR A 328 -9.99 -8.39 2.26
C THR A 328 -9.00 -8.00 1.16
N ILE A 329 -8.04 -8.87 0.83
CA ILE A 329 -7.13 -8.64 -0.30
C ILE A 329 -7.91 -8.51 -1.62
N CYS A 330 -8.92 -9.37 -1.85
CA CYS A 330 -9.78 -9.24 -3.02
C CYS A 330 -10.79 -8.08 -2.93
N ALA A 331 -11.20 -7.69 -1.72
CA ALA A 331 -12.20 -6.64 -1.53
C ALA A 331 -11.66 -5.21 -1.74
N LEU A 332 -10.40 -4.92 -1.43
CA LEU A 332 -9.81 -3.60 -1.64
C LEU A 332 -9.82 -3.16 -3.12
N PRO A 333 -9.32 -3.97 -4.08
CA PRO A 333 -9.40 -3.59 -5.48
C PRO A 333 -10.85 -3.53 -5.95
N ALA A 334 -11.74 -4.39 -5.45
CA ALA A 334 -13.16 -4.34 -5.80
C ALA A 334 -13.81 -3.01 -5.39
N PHE A 335 -13.49 -2.51 -4.19
CA PHE A 335 -13.96 -1.22 -3.70
C PHE A 335 -13.53 -0.08 -4.62
N TRP A 336 -12.23 0.02 -4.93
CA TRP A 336 -11.73 1.13 -5.75
C TRP A 336 -12.11 1.02 -7.23
N VAL A 337 -12.09 -0.19 -7.80
CA VAL A 337 -12.51 -0.41 -9.20
C VAL A 337 -13.98 -0.05 -9.38
N GLY A 338 -14.84 -0.45 -8.45
CA GLY A 338 -16.26 -0.11 -8.48
C GLY A 338 -16.53 1.40 -8.40
N LEU A 339 -15.66 2.16 -7.74
CA LEU A 339 -15.80 3.61 -7.64
C LEU A 339 -15.18 4.36 -8.82
N LEU A 340 -14.06 3.87 -9.38
CA LEU A 340 -13.23 4.67 -10.27
C LEU A 340 -13.27 4.25 -11.74
N TYR A 341 -13.68 3.01 -12.07
CA TYR A 341 -13.64 2.48 -13.45
C TYR A 341 -14.99 2.53 -14.17
N ASP A 342 -16.02 3.08 -13.55
CA ASP A 342 -17.28 3.47 -14.16
C ASP A 342 -17.52 4.97 -13.97
N ASP A 343 -17.92 5.66 -15.04
CA ASP A 343 -17.96 7.12 -15.05
C ASP A 343 -19.13 7.63 -14.18
N ALA A 344 -20.27 6.92 -14.19
CA ALA A 344 -21.41 7.28 -13.36
C ALA A 344 -21.12 7.04 -11.87
N SER A 345 -20.43 5.95 -11.52
CA SER A 345 -19.98 5.71 -10.15
C SER A 345 -18.94 6.72 -9.69
N LEU A 346 -17.99 7.11 -10.55
CA LEU A 346 -16.99 8.14 -10.23
C LEU A 346 -17.65 9.50 -9.98
N ASP A 347 -18.64 9.86 -10.79
CA ASP A 347 -19.45 11.08 -10.64
C ASP A 347 -20.23 11.06 -9.32
N ALA A 348 -20.92 9.96 -9.03
CA ALA A 348 -21.69 9.79 -7.80
C ALA A 348 -20.79 9.85 -6.56
N ALA A 349 -19.62 9.21 -6.60
CA ALA A 349 -18.64 9.25 -5.53
C ALA A 349 -18.12 10.69 -5.31
N TRP A 350 -17.81 11.41 -6.39
CA TRP A 350 -17.40 12.80 -6.31
C TRP A 350 -18.49 13.69 -5.71
N ASP A 351 -19.75 13.53 -6.11
CA ASP A 351 -20.87 14.31 -5.57
C ASP A 351 -21.03 14.17 -4.05
N LEU A 352 -20.69 13.00 -3.49
CA LEU A 352 -20.71 12.78 -2.05
C LEU A 352 -19.63 13.55 -1.28
N VAL A 353 -18.48 13.82 -1.91
CA VAL A 353 -17.30 14.32 -1.19
C VAL A 353 -16.78 15.67 -1.67
N LYS A 354 -17.24 16.17 -2.82
CA LYS A 354 -16.79 17.44 -3.42
C LYS A 354 -16.96 18.68 -2.56
N HIS A 355 -17.77 18.60 -1.52
CA HIS A 355 -18.05 19.69 -0.58
C HIS A 355 -17.19 19.63 0.70
N TRP A 356 -16.32 18.63 0.82
CA TRP A 356 -15.45 18.47 1.98
C TRP A 356 -14.33 19.51 1.94
N THR A 357 -14.05 20.12 3.08
CA THR A 357 -13.00 21.13 3.19
C THR A 357 -11.64 20.49 3.52
N ILE A 358 -10.55 21.22 3.35
CA ILE A 358 -9.21 20.77 3.79
C ILE A 358 -9.18 20.48 5.30
N ALA A 359 -9.93 21.26 6.10
CA ALA A 359 -10.09 21.04 7.52
C ALA A 359 -10.82 19.72 7.81
N ASP A 360 -11.84 19.37 7.02
CA ASP A 360 -12.52 18.08 7.11
C ASP A 360 -11.56 16.93 6.80
N HIS A 361 -10.82 17.00 5.68
CA HIS A 361 -9.84 15.97 5.31
C HIS A 361 -8.81 15.74 6.42
N THR A 362 -8.26 16.83 6.97
CA THR A 362 -7.27 16.77 8.05
C THR A 362 -7.83 16.10 9.30
N ARG A 363 -9.00 16.57 9.77
CA ARG A 363 -9.66 16.03 10.97
C ARG A 363 -10.02 14.57 10.80
N ILE A 364 -10.65 14.21 9.68
CA ILE A 364 -11.10 12.85 9.39
C ILE A 364 -9.91 11.88 9.36
N ARG A 365 -8.81 12.27 8.70
CA ARG A 365 -7.59 11.45 8.64
C ARG A 365 -7.00 11.21 10.03
N ALA A 366 -7.09 12.17 10.94
CA ALA A 366 -6.65 12.02 12.34
C ALA A 366 -7.62 11.16 13.18
N ASP A 367 -8.92 11.25 12.93
CA ASP A 367 -9.96 10.58 13.73
C ASP A 367 -10.11 9.09 13.37
N VAL A 368 -10.08 8.75 12.08
CA VAL A 368 -10.33 7.38 11.57
C VAL A 368 -9.46 6.30 12.21
N PRO A 369 -8.14 6.46 12.37
CA PRO A 369 -7.30 5.42 12.97
C PRO A 369 -7.82 4.91 14.32
N ARG A 370 -8.44 5.80 15.10
CA ARG A 370 -8.98 5.50 16.43
C ARG A 370 -10.45 5.12 16.42
N LEU A 371 -11.26 5.79 15.61
CA LEU A 371 -12.72 5.68 15.64
C LEU A 371 -13.30 4.70 14.59
N GLY A 372 -12.56 4.39 13.53
CA GLY A 372 -13.01 3.54 12.44
C GLY A 372 -14.35 4.00 11.87
N LEU A 373 -15.33 3.10 11.80
CA LEU A 373 -16.67 3.39 11.27
C LEU A 373 -17.48 4.39 12.10
N LYS A 374 -17.04 4.68 13.34
CA LYS A 374 -17.68 5.67 14.22
C LYS A 374 -17.22 7.10 13.92
N THR A 375 -16.21 7.29 13.06
CA THR A 375 -15.80 8.62 12.60
C THR A 375 -16.98 9.34 11.97
N VAL A 376 -17.08 10.64 12.25
CA VAL A 376 -18.15 11.50 11.71
C VAL A 376 -17.59 12.32 10.54
N GLY A 377 -18.16 12.11 9.37
CA GLY A 377 -17.87 12.90 8.17
C GLY A 377 -18.55 14.26 8.18
N PRO A 378 -18.34 15.08 7.15
CA PRO A 378 -19.03 16.36 7.01
C PRO A 378 -20.54 16.11 6.95
N ARG A 379 -21.33 17.03 7.53
CA ARG A 379 -22.79 16.91 7.71
C ARG A 379 -23.27 15.82 8.69
N GLY A 380 -22.39 15.32 9.57
CA GLY A 380 -22.80 14.55 10.75
C GLY A 380 -23.06 13.07 10.53
N ARG A 381 -22.85 12.53 9.31
CA ARG A 381 -22.97 11.10 9.03
C ARG A 381 -21.79 10.33 9.57
N THR A 382 -22.04 9.15 10.13
CA THR A 382 -20.94 8.24 10.51
C THR A 382 -20.32 7.59 9.28
N PHE A 383 -19.09 7.10 9.42
CA PHE A 383 -18.40 6.36 8.38
C PHE A 383 -19.07 5.01 8.08
N GLN A 384 -19.81 4.43 9.02
CA GLN A 384 -20.70 3.31 8.75
C GLN A 384 -21.81 3.69 7.74
N GLN A 385 -22.50 4.82 7.97
CA GLN A 385 -23.57 5.29 7.09
C GLN A 385 -23.04 5.71 5.72
N LEU A 386 -21.93 6.44 5.69
CA LEU A 386 -21.24 6.80 4.45
C LEU A 386 -20.76 5.54 3.71
N GLY A 387 -20.19 4.58 4.43
CA GLY A 387 -19.72 3.30 3.91
C GLY A 387 -20.81 2.52 3.20
N ALA A 388 -22.02 2.45 3.76
CA ALA A 388 -23.16 1.82 3.08
C ALA A 388 -23.44 2.45 1.72
N GLN A 389 -23.52 3.79 1.67
CA GLN A 389 -23.80 4.51 0.43
C GLN A 389 -22.67 4.38 -0.60
N VAL A 390 -21.41 4.45 -0.17
CA VAL A 390 -20.26 4.30 -1.06
C VAL A 390 -20.16 2.87 -1.59
N LEU A 391 -20.48 1.85 -0.78
CA LEU A 391 -20.52 0.45 -1.25
C LEU A 391 -21.63 0.20 -2.27
N ASP A 392 -22.76 0.91 -2.18
CA ASP A 392 -23.80 0.84 -3.21
C ASP A 392 -23.34 1.47 -4.54
N ILE A 393 -22.58 2.57 -4.49
CA ILE A 393 -21.95 3.17 -5.68
C ILE A 393 -20.90 2.23 -6.28
N ALA A 394 -20.03 1.64 -5.44
CA ALA A 394 -19.02 0.69 -5.88
C ALA A 394 -19.68 -0.55 -6.52
N HIS A 395 -20.75 -1.06 -5.93
CA HIS A 395 -21.52 -2.18 -6.47
C HIS A 395 -22.10 -1.84 -7.85
N ALA A 396 -22.70 -0.66 -8.02
CA ALA A 396 -23.24 -0.22 -9.30
C ALA A 396 -22.15 -0.17 -10.39
N GLY A 397 -20.96 0.33 -10.06
CA GLY A 397 -19.85 0.41 -11.01
C GLY A 397 -19.29 -0.96 -11.41
N LEU A 398 -19.17 -1.89 -10.45
CA LEU A 398 -18.82 -3.29 -10.77
C LEU A 398 -19.89 -3.97 -11.63
N LYS A 399 -21.17 -3.69 -11.37
CA LYS A 399 -22.28 -4.21 -12.19
C LYS A 399 -22.23 -3.67 -13.61
N ALA A 400 -21.95 -2.37 -13.78
CA ALA A 400 -21.85 -1.71 -15.07
C ALA A 400 -20.66 -2.22 -15.91
N ARG A 401 -19.54 -2.57 -15.27
CA ARG A 401 -18.37 -3.19 -15.93
C ARG A 401 -18.70 -4.54 -16.58
N ALA A 402 -19.68 -5.27 -16.04
CA ALA A 402 -20.17 -6.54 -16.58
C ALA A 402 -19.06 -7.56 -16.91
N ARG A 403 -18.00 -7.60 -16.10
CA ARG A 403 -16.98 -8.66 -16.19
C ARG A 403 -17.54 -9.91 -15.51
N LEU A 404 -17.70 -10.98 -16.28
CA LEU A 404 -18.26 -12.23 -15.80
C LEU A 404 -17.18 -13.31 -15.72
N ASN A 405 -17.29 -14.20 -14.73
CA ASN A 405 -16.49 -15.41 -14.67
C ASN A 405 -17.09 -16.52 -15.58
N ALA A 406 -16.46 -17.70 -15.59
CA ALA A 406 -16.86 -18.83 -16.43
C ALA A 406 -18.27 -19.39 -16.16
N ILE A 407 -18.84 -19.13 -14.98
CA ILE A 407 -20.18 -19.59 -14.58
C ILE A 407 -21.24 -18.47 -14.62
N GLY A 408 -20.85 -17.26 -15.03
CA GLY A 408 -21.75 -16.13 -15.24
C GLY A 408 -21.93 -15.17 -14.05
N ASP A 409 -21.19 -15.35 -12.96
CA ASP A 409 -21.21 -14.38 -11.86
C ASP A 409 -20.37 -13.14 -12.22
N ASP A 410 -20.82 -11.97 -11.77
CA ASP A 410 -20.07 -10.72 -11.90
C ASP A 410 -19.13 -10.46 -10.71
N GLU A 411 -18.38 -9.36 -10.79
CA GLU A 411 -17.39 -8.97 -9.78
C GLU A 411 -17.99 -8.45 -8.45
N THR A 412 -19.31 -8.23 -8.36
CA THR A 412 -19.93 -7.53 -7.21
C THR A 412 -19.81 -8.32 -5.90
N GLY A 413 -19.67 -9.64 -5.98
CA GLY A 413 -19.51 -10.52 -4.82
C GLY A 413 -18.26 -10.22 -3.99
N TYR A 414 -17.22 -9.63 -4.58
CA TYR A 414 -15.99 -9.26 -3.87
C TYR A 414 -16.17 -8.12 -2.85
N LEU A 415 -17.30 -7.39 -2.89
CA LEU A 415 -17.64 -6.39 -1.88
C LEU A 415 -18.26 -6.97 -0.61
N SER A 416 -18.59 -8.28 -0.58
CA SER A 416 -19.29 -8.92 0.55
C SER A 416 -18.60 -8.72 1.90
N PRO A 417 -17.26 -8.88 2.03
CA PRO A 417 -16.57 -8.64 3.31
C PRO A 417 -16.79 -7.21 3.85
N LEU A 418 -16.86 -6.21 2.97
CA LEU A 418 -17.08 -4.82 3.34
C LEU A 418 -18.54 -4.55 3.71
N ARG A 419 -19.49 -5.21 3.01
CA ARG A 419 -20.91 -5.15 3.39
C ARG A 419 -21.14 -5.73 4.77
N ASP A 420 -20.47 -6.82 5.14
CA ASP A 420 -20.56 -7.40 6.48
C ASP A 420 -20.01 -6.46 7.56
N ILE A 421 -18.90 -5.78 7.29
CA ILE A 421 -18.30 -4.78 8.19
C ILE A 421 -19.27 -3.60 8.40
N VAL A 422 -19.85 -3.07 7.33
CA VAL A 422 -20.82 -1.97 7.42
C VAL A 422 -22.11 -2.41 8.11
N ALA A 423 -22.65 -3.59 7.80
CA ALA A 423 -23.88 -4.09 8.40
C ALA A 423 -23.73 -4.35 9.90
N SER A 424 -22.60 -4.94 10.32
CA SER A 424 -22.31 -5.21 11.73
C SER A 424 -21.82 -3.98 12.50
N GLY A 425 -21.26 -2.98 11.82
CA GLY A 425 -20.59 -1.85 12.44
C GLY A 425 -19.26 -2.23 13.10
N LYS A 426 -18.71 -3.42 12.81
CA LYS A 426 -17.50 -3.97 13.43
C LYS A 426 -16.41 -4.22 12.39
N THR A 427 -15.29 -3.53 12.55
CA THR A 427 -14.07 -3.75 11.77
C THR A 427 -13.37 -5.05 12.17
N SER A 428 -12.34 -5.47 11.42
CA SER A 428 -11.49 -6.61 11.83
C SER A 428 -10.83 -6.33 13.18
N ALA A 429 -10.37 -5.10 13.41
CA ALA A 429 -9.82 -4.67 14.69
C ALA A 429 -10.83 -4.77 15.85
N ASP A 430 -12.09 -4.37 15.65
CA ASP A 430 -13.14 -4.53 16.68
C ASP A 430 -13.33 -6.01 17.05
N ARG A 431 -13.38 -6.89 16.04
CA ARG A 431 -13.55 -8.34 16.24
C ARG A 431 -12.35 -8.95 16.99
N LEU A 432 -11.13 -8.51 16.68
CA LEU A 432 -9.92 -8.94 17.39
C LEU A 432 -9.92 -8.47 18.84
N LEU A 433 -10.34 -7.23 19.12
CA LEU A 433 -10.47 -6.72 20.49
C LEU A 433 -11.54 -7.50 21.28
N GLU A 434 -12.67 -7.84 20.65
CA GLU A 434 -13.70 -8.67 21.26
C GLU A 434 -13.20 -10.08 21.61
N ARG A 435 -12.43 -10.72 20.71
CA ARG A 435 -11.76 -12.00 20.98
C ARG A 435 -10.76 -11.88 22.13
N TYR A 436 -9.92 -10.84 22.10
CA TYR A 436 -8.91 -10.57 23.13
C TYR A 436 -9.53 -10.43 24.54
N HIS A 437 -10.59 -9.63 24.66
CA HIS A 437 -11.28 -9.40 25.93
C HIS A 437 -12.25 -10.54 26.32
N GLY A 438 -12.66 -11.37 25.37
CA GLY A 438 -13.56 -12.50 25.58
C GLY A 438 -12.81 -13.83 25.60
N GLU A 439 -12.91 -14.59 24.50
CA GLU A 439 -12.44 -15.98 24.40
C GLU A 439 -10.95 -16.16 24.67
N TRP A 440 -10.11 -15.17 24.33
CA TRP A 440 -8.67 -15.24 24.58
C TRP A 440 -8.31 -14.87 26.02
N GLN A 441 -9.22 -14.26 26.78
CA GLN A 441 -8.99 -13.85 28.18
C GLN A 441 -7.69 -13.04 28.38
N GLY A 442 -7.33 -12.21 27.42
CA GLY A 442 -6.10 -11.42 27.42
C GLY A 442 -4.84 -12.13 26.90
N ASP A 443 -4.92 -13.39 26.48
CA ASP A 443 -3.82 -14.12 25.84
C ASP A 443 -3.74 -13.79 24.34
N LEU A 444 -2.92 -12.80 23.97
CA LEU A 444 -2.72 -12.45 22.57
C LEU A 444 -2.05 -13.58 21.76
N GLY A 445 -1.42 -14.56 22.41
CA GLY A 445 -0.80 -15.70 21.73
C GLY A 445 -1.76 -16.48 20.82
N ARG A 446 -3.06 -16.44 21.13
CA ARG A 446 -4.15 -17.05 20.34
C ARG A 446 -4.28 -16.48 18.93
N ILE A 447 -3.79 -15.26 18.70
CA ILE A 447 -3.84 -14.63 17.38
C ILE A 447 -3.08 -15.42 16.31
N TYR A 448 -2.00 -16.11 16.70
CA TYR A 448 -1.20 -16.94 15.79
C TYR A 448 -1.88 -18.25 15.40
N GLU A 449 -2.91 -18.69 16.14
CA GLU A 449 -3.70 -19.87 15.83
C GLU A 449 -4.88 -19.50 14.94
N GLU A 450 -5.56 -18.39 15.23
CA GLU A 450 -6.80 -17.99 14.54
C GLU A 450 -6.57 -17.17 13.27
N MET A 451 -5.49 -16.36 13.22
CA MET A 451 -5.24 -15.45 12.09
C MET A 451 -4.12 -15.93 11.17
N ARG A 452 -3.51 -17.08 11.47
CA ARG A 452 -2.54 -17.73 10.57
C ARG A 452 -3.27 -18.29 9.36
N PHE A 453 -2.64 -18.16 8.19
CA PHE A 453 -3.02 -18.93 7.00
C PHE A 453 -1.89 -19.79 6.46
#